data_AF-A0A7V0IFE7-F1
#
_entry.id   AF-A0A7V0IFE7-F1
#
_cell.length_a   1.000
_cell.length_b   1.000
_cell.length_c   1.000
_cell.angle_alpha   90.00
_cell.angle_beta   90.00
_cell.angle_gamma   90.00
#
_symmetry.space_group_name_H-M   'P 1'
#
loop_
_entity.id
_entity.type
_entity.pdbx_description
1 polymer ?
#
loop_
_entity_poly.entity_id
_entity_poly.type
_entity_poly.pdbx_seq_one_letter_code
_entity_poly.pdbx_strand_id
1 'polypeptide(L)'
;LESKSVKGMTIILIPVKGADQLQSAIKNYGINMLYVCPGLDDQLSRIVQTCSENKILTMTGYPPYADKGVAVGLSVENGKPRLVINTTVSKQVGSNFSADVLRLARVIK
;
A
#
# COMPACT_ATOMS: atom_id res chain seq x y z
N LEU A 1 -14.26 0.77 -15.35
CA LEU A 1 -13.14 0.33 -14.52
C LEU A 1 -12.85 -1.11 -14.90
N GLU A 2 -11.60 -1.45 -15.21
CA GLU A 2 -11.25 -2.85 -15.48
C GLU A 2 -11.33 -3.65 -14.18
N SER A 3 -11.91 -4.84 -14.26
CA SER A 3 -12.01 -5.76 -13.14
C SER A 3 -11.34 -7.09 -13.46
N LYS A 4 -10.71 -7.68 -12.45
CA LYS A 4 -10.13 -9.03 -12.54
C LYS A 4 -10.46 -9.80 -11.28
N SER A 5 -10.84 -11.06 -11.42
CA SER A 5 -11.06 -11.93 -10.25
C SER A 5 -9.81 -12.74 -9.95
N VAL A 6 -9.44 -12.82 -8.67
CA VAL A 6 -8.38 -13.69 -8.16
C VAL A 6 -8.95 -14.45 -6.97
N LYS A 7 -9.06 -15.78 -7.11
CA LYS A 7 -9.62 -16.66 -6.05
C LYS A 7 -10.98 -16.19 -5.51
N GLY A 8 -11.86 -15.69 -6.38
CA GLY A 8 -13.19 -15.20 -6.00
C GLY A 8 -13.21 -13.75 -5.47
N MET A 9 -12.07 -13.09 -5.33
CA MET A 9 -12.00 -11.66 -4.99
C MET A 9 -11.94 -10.83 -6.27
N THR A 10 -12.87 -9.90 -6.43
CA THR A 10 -12.86 -8.95 -7.55
C THR A 10 -11.95 -7.77 -7.21
N ILE A 11 -10.96 -7.55 -8.06
CA ILE A 11 -10.05 -6.41 -8.01
C ILE A 11 -10.50 -5.42 -9.07
N ILE A 12 -10.69 -4.16 -8.67
CA ILE A 12 -11.06 -3.06 -9.56
C ILE A 12 -9.96 -2.00 -9.45
N LEU A 13 -9.40 -1.60 -10.59
CA LEU A 13 -8.34 -0.58 -10.62
C LEU A 13 -8.93 0.80 -10.89
N ILE A 14 -8.57 1.76 -10.03
CA ILE A 14 -9.02 3.15 -10.11
C ILE A 14 -7.78 4.04 -10.13
N PRO A 15 -7.52 4.78 -11.21
CA PRO A 15 -6.41 5.72 -11.24
C PRO A 15 -6.71 6.91 -10.34
N VAL A 16 -5.77 7.27 -9.48
CA VAL A 16 -5.83 8.44 -8.60
C VAL A 16 -4.59 9.28 -8.86
N LYS A 17 -4.78 10.55 -9.27
CA LYS A 17 -3.66 11.46 -9.56
C LYS A 17 -3.31 12.28 -8.32
N GLY A 18 -2.33 11.80 -7.56
CA GLY A 18 -1.78 12.52 -6.41
C GLY A 18 -2.74 12.63 -5.21
N ALA A 19 -2.31 13.39 -4.22
CA ALA A 19 -3.02 13.54 -2.94
C ALA A 19 -4.38 14.24 -3.09
N ASP A 20 -4.49 15.19 -4.02
CA ASP A 20 -5.70 16.02 -4.16
C ASP A 20 -6.93 15.23 -4.62
N GLN A 21 -6.73 14.16 -5.40
CA GLN A 21 -7.84 13.31 -5.86
C GLN A 21 -8.15 12.17 -4.90
N LEU A 22 -7.24 11.86 -3.96
CA LEU A 22 -7.33 10.67 -3.13
C LEU A 22 -8.60 10.65 -2.27
N GLN A 23 -8.90 11.74 -1.58
CA GLN A 23 -10.04 11.78 -0.66
C GLN A 23 -11.38 11.60 -1.38
N SER A 24 -11.55 12.25 -2.53
CA SER A 24 -12.73 12.07 -3.38
C SER A 24 -12.82 10.64 -3.92
N ALA A 25 -11.70 10.03 -4.32
CA ALA A 25 -11.69 8.65 -4.80
C ALA A 25 -12.07 7.65 -3.70
N ILE A 26 -11.59 7.85 -2.48
CA ILE A 26 -11.96 7.04 -1.31
C ILE A 26 -13.48 7.10 -1.09
N LYS A 27 -14.04 8.32 -1.04
CA LYS A 27 -15.47 8.54 -0.79
C LYS A 27 -16.35 7.93 -1.89
N ASN A 28 -15.96 8.07 -3.15
CA ASN A 28 -16.80 7.68 -4.28
C ASN A 28 -16.73 6.18 -4.59
N TYR A 29 -15.62 5.53 -4.27
CA TYR A 29 -15.37 4.15 -4.72
C TYR A 29 -15.10 3.14 -3.60
N GLY A 30 -14.94 3.58 -2.34
CA GLY A 30 -14.69 2.67 -1.22
C GLY A 30 -13.35 1.93 -1.32
N ILE A 31 -12.26 2.68 -1.57
CA ILE A 31 -10.91 2.12 -1.76
C ILE A 31 -10.45 1.35 -0.52
N ASN A 32 -10.05 0.08 -0.69
CA ASN A 32 -9.48 -0.74 0.39
C ASN A 32 -7.95 -0.70 0.43
N MET A 33 -7.31 -0.45 -0.71
CA MET A 33 -5.86 -0.50 -0.87
C MET A 33 -5.39 0.56 -1.88
N LEU A 34 -4.26 1.21 -1.61
CA LEU A 34 -3.63 2.17 -2.51
C LEU A 34 -2.24 1.69 -2.92
N TYR A 35 -2.01 1.56 -4.23
CA TYR A 35 -0.66 1.34 -4.77
C TYR A 35 -0.02 2.68 -5.12
N VAL A 36 1.08 3.03 -4.45
CA VAL A 36 1.79 4.30 -4.58
C VAL A 36 2.95 4.14 -5.57
N CYS A 37 2.82 4.80 -6.72
CA CYS A 37 3.85 4.85 -7.76
C CYS A 37 4.97 5.86 -7.42
N PRO A 38 6.19 5.70 -7.97
CA PRO A 38 7.26 6.70 -7.87
C PRO A 38 6.86 8.07 -8.42
N GLY A 39 7.54 9.13 -7.96
CA GLY A 39 7.32 10.51 -8.43
C GLY A 39 6.30 11.30 -7.61
N LEU A 40 5.91 10.80 -6.44
CA LEU A 40 4.98 11.44 -5.50
C LEU A 40 5.69 11.81 -4.19
N ASP A 41 7.00 12.00 -4.21
CA ASP A 41 7.84 12.22 -3.02
C ASP A 41 7.39 13.42 -2.19
N ASP A 42 6.97 14.50 -2.85
CA ASP A 42 6.45 15.74 -2.25
C ASP A 42 5.08 15.58 -1.59
N GLN A 43 4.30 14.58 -2.03
CA GLN A 43 2.94 14.32 -1.57
C GLN A 43 2.82 13.08 -0.69
N LEU A 44 3.89 12.28 -0.57
CA LEU A 44 3.87 10.96 0.05
C LEU A 44 3.34 11.00 1.49
N SER A 45 3.80 11.97 2.28
CA SER A 45 3.37 12.13 3.68
C SER A 45 1.85 12.35 3.78
N ARG A 46 1.31 13.24 2.95
CA ARG A 46 -0.14 13.52 2.87
C ARG A 46 -0.91 12.29 2.41
N ILE A 47 -0.41 11.57 1.41
CA ILE A 47 -1.02 10.32 0.91
C ILE A 47 -1.09 9.27 2.03
N VAL A 48 0.03 9.01 2.69
CA VAL A 48 0.11 8.02 3.79
C VAL A 48 -0.82 8.41 4.93
N GLN A 49 -0.84 9.70 5.31
CA GLN A 49 -1.73 10.20 6.35
C GLN A 49 -3.21 9.99 5.99
N THR A 50 -3.64 10.41 4.79
CA THR A 50 -5.02 10.21 4.33
C THR A 50 -5.40 8.74 4.31
N CYS A 51 -4.52 7.85 3.84
CA CYS A 51 -4.77 6.41 3.88
C CYS A 51 -4.89 5.89 5.31
N SER A 52 -4.04 6.36 6.23
CA SER A 52 -4.08 5.96 7.64
C SER A 52 -5.42 6.34 8.29
N GLU A 53 -5.87 7.58 8.10
CA GLU A 53 -7.14 8.09 8.65
C GLU A 53 -8.36 7.33 8.12
N ASN A 54 -8.27 6.79 6.89
CA ASN A 54 -9.35 6.07 6.23
C ASN A 54 -9.20 4.53 6.30
N LYS A 55 -8.23 4.02 7.07
CA LYS A 55 -7.94 2.57 7.21
C LYS A 55 -7.66 1.87 5.88
N ILE A 56 -6.88 2.52 5.02
CA ILE A 56 -6.50 2.02 3.69
C ILE A 56 -5.07 1.48 3.73
N LEU A 57 -4.88 0.25 3.26
CA LEU A 57 -3.56 -0.36 3.18
C LEU A 57 -2.77 0.24 2.01
N THR A 58 -1.57 0.73 2.28
CA THR A 58 -0.67 1.28 1.24
C THR A 58 0.34 0.24 0.77
N MET A 59 0.58 0.18 -0.54
CA MET A 59 1.56 -0.69 -1.17
C MET A 59 2.44 0.10 -2.14
N THR A 60 3.67 -0.34 -2.38
CA THR A 60 4.54 0.26 -3.39
C THR A 60 5.54 -0.74 -3.96
N GLY A 61 5.86 -0.59 -5.24
CA GLY A 61 6.99 -1.25 -5.88
C GLY A 61 8.32 -0.51 -5.73
N TYR A 62 8.34 0.64 -5.04
CA TYR A 62 9.52 1.47 -4.87
C TYR A 62 10.02 1.39 -3.42
N PRO A 63 11.09 0.63 -3.13
CA PRO A 63 11.52 0.32 -1.78
C PRO A 63 11.67 1.54 -0.84
N PRO A 64 12.21 2.69 -1.28
CA PRO A 64 12.37 3.85 -0.41
C PRO A 64 11.07 4.38 0.20
N TYR A 65 9.91 4.10 -0.40
CA TYR A 65 8.62 4.56 0.14
C TYR A 65 8.16 3.70 1.32
N ALA A 66 8.59 2.44 1.43
CA ALA A 66 8.30 1.61 2.61
C ALA A 66 8.95 2.19 3.88
N ASP A 67 10.20 2.66 3.75
CA ASP A 67 10.92 3.32 4.84
C ASP A 67 10.34 4.73 5.16
N LYS A 68 9.53 5.30 4.26
CA LYS A 68 8.82 6.59 4.43
C LYS A 68 7.35 6.45 4.85
N GLY A 69 6.93 5.28 5.31
CA GLY A 69 5.59 5.08 5.91
C GLY A 69 4.56 4.38 5.02
N VAL A 70 4.95 3.84 3.86
CA VAL A 70 4.09 2.90 3.12
C VAL A 70 4.08 1.54 3.84
N ALA A 71 2.90 0.93 3.96
CA ALA A 71 2.71 -0.29 4.76
C ALA A 71 3.40 -1.51 4.16
N VAL A 72 3.35 -1.68 2.83
CA VAL A 72 3.99 -2.80 2.12
C VAL A 72 4.84 -2.30 0.96
N GLY A 73 6.12 -2.66 0.96
CA GLY A 73 7.03 -2.46 -0.16
C GLY A 73 7.38 -3.77 -0.87
N LEU A 74 7.82 -3.64 -2.11
CA LEU A 74 8.52 -4.71 -2.83
C LEU A 74 9.98 -4.29 -3.05
N SER A 75 10.92 -5.07 -2.52
CA SER A 75 12.34 -4.93 -2.79
C SER A 75 12.88 -6.10 -3.60
N VAL A 76 14.12 -5.96 -4.07
CA VAL A 76 14.87 -7.05 -4.70
C VAL A 76 16.07 -7.36 -3.82
N GLU A 77 16.22 -8.61 -3.41
CA GLU A 77 17.34 -9.10 -2.61
C GLU A 77 17.89 -10.37 -3.25
N ASN A 78 19.18 -10.41 -3.56
CA ASN A 78 19.84 -11.51 -4.27
C ASN A 78 19.12 -11.91 -5.57
N GLY A 79 18.64 -10.92 -6.33
CA GLY A 79 17.92 -11.14 -7.59
C GLY A 79 16.50 -11.69 -7.44
N LYS A 80 15.96 -11.79 -6.22
CA LYS A 80 14.60 -12.27 -5.96
C LYS A 80 13.72 -11.18 -5.36
N PRO A 81 12.43 -11.09 -5.74
CA PRO A 81 11.51 -10.18 -5.11
C PRO A 81 11.32 -10.54 -3.63
N ARG A 82 11.35 -9.54 -2.76
CA ARG A 82 11.12 -9.68 -1.33
C ARG A 82 10.11 -8.65 -0.85
N LEU A 83 9.15 -9.09 -0.05
CA LEU A 83 8.21 -8.18 0.61
C LEU A 83 8.92 -7.43 1.73
N VAL A 84 8.66 -6.13 1.83
CA VAL A 84 9.00 -5.30 2.98
C VAL A 84 7.67 -4.97 3.67
N ILE A 85 7.52 -5.29 4.95
CA ILE A 85 6.27 -5.05 5.68
C ILE A 85 6.54 -4.13 6.86
N ASN A 86 5.96 -2.93 6.83
CA ASN A 86 5.88 -2.05 7.98
C ASN A 86 4.71 -2.48 8.86
N THR A 87 5.02 -3.21 9.94
CA THR A 87 4.01 -3.78 10.82
C THR A 87 3.29 -2.75 11.66
N THR A 88 3.92 -1.60 11.96
CA THR A 88 3.29 -0.50 12.71
C THR A 88 2.19 0.13 11.85
N VAL A 89 2.54 0.56 10.63
CA VAL A 89 1.59 1.19 9.71
C VAL A 89 0.48 0.21 9.33
N SER A 90 0.82 -1.05 9.05
CA SER A 90 -0.17 -2.07 8.68
C SER A 90 -1.21 -2.28 9.79
N LYS A 91 -0.77 -2.40 11.05
CA LYS A 91 -1.68 -2.55 12.19
C LYS A 91 -2.53 -1.32 12.44
N GLN A 92 -1.96 -0.12 12.25
CA GLN A 92 -2.68 1.14 12.42
C GLN A 92 -3.90 1.24 11.48
N VAL A 93 -3.80 0.69 10.28
CA VAL A 93 -4.92 0.62 9.32
C VAL A 93 -5.79 -0.63 9.47
N GLY A 94 -5.60 -1.42 10.53
CA GLY A 94 -6.37 -2.64 10.79
C GLY A 94 -5.96 -3.84 9.93
N SER A 95 -4.84 -3.76 9.20
CA SER A 95 -4.30 -4.89 8.44
C SER A 95 -3.38 -5.75 9.29
N ASN A 96 -3.45 -7.06 9.08
CA ASN A 96 -2.59 -8.03 9.74
C ASN A 96 -2.06 -9.05 8.73
N PHE A 97 -0.88 -9.60 9.01
CA PHE A 97 -0.24 -10.62 8.17
C PHE A 97 0.00 -11.89 8.97
N SER A 98 -0.16 -13.04 8.34
CA SER A 98 0.13 -14.33 9.01
C SER A 98 1.62 -14.45 9.33
N ALA A 99 1.93 -15.27 10.33
CA ALA A 99 3.33 -15.55 10.71
C ALA A 99 4.15 -16.10 9.53
N ASP A 100 3.52 -16.93 8.67
CA ASP A 100 4.16 -17.47 7.48
C ASP A 100 4.57 -16.38 6.48
N VAL A 101 3.71 -15.38 6.25
CA VAL A 101 4.02 -14.24 5.38
C VAL A 101 5.13 -13.39 5.98
N LEU A 102 5.04 -13.09 7.29
CA LEU A 102 6.05 -12.31 8.00
C LEU A 102 7.42 -12.98 7.99
N ARG A 103 7.48 -14.31 8.06
CA ARG A 103 8.74 -15.08 8.00
C ARG A 103 9.45 -14.93 6.64
N LEU A 104 8.70 -14.71 5.56
CA LEU A 104 9.25 -14.53 4.22
C LEU A 104 9.63 -13.06 3.93
N ALA A 105 9.04 -12.12 4.65
CA ALA A 105 9.23 -10.69 4.46
C ALA A 105 10.41 -10.13 5.26
N ARG A 106 10.94 -8.99 4.81
CA ARG A 106 11.73 -8.08 5.64
C ARG A 106 10.76 -7.24 6.48
N VAL A 107 10.73 -7.47 7.79
CA VAL A 107 9.84 -6.74 8.71
C VAL A 107 10.52 -5.45 9.18
N ILE A 108 9.82 -4.34 9.02
CA ILE A 108 10.19 -3.03 9.58
C ILE A 108 9.07 -2.55 10.53
N LYS A 109 9.40 -1.55 11.34
CA LYS A 109 8.51 -0.96 12.35
C LYS A 109 8.40 0.54 12.14
#